data_AF-A0A7W7HPQ5-F1
#
_entry.id   AF-A0A7W7HPQ5-F1
#
_cell.length_a   1.000
_cell.length_b   1.000
_cell.length_c   1.000
_cell.angle_alpha   90.00
_cell.angle_beta   90.00
_cell.angle_gamma   90.00
#
_symmetry.space_group_name_H-M   'P 1'
#
loop_
_entity.id
_entity.type
_entity.pdbx_description
1 polymer ?
#
loop_
_entity_poly.entity_id
_entity_poly.type
_entity_poly.pdbx_seq_one_letter_code
_entity_poly.pdbx_strand_id
1 'polypeptide(L)'
;MSPQNFHLDGDGPTDREEPWPVPGRSPLLILVVIFLSVLAVVLGGLAVAALAEGSRIAAAVCAWGALLFGHVAGLSVYLRWRPLRQRARTPRIDGTSDGAGVSFRYSAWGYYWSTTVVLFAVGALAPIIAAGFSNGILGWLISIAIALTGLLLIALYGLMLARAPGKLILTPQGLHHRGLTFEQYAPWSAVLLVAPATVNRARSVMVHLEPSAEVRVRNVVPARFGVREQALLPDIVVRDPWLLADPMLVYRTVRHYQEHPEHRGELSGEAALERIAQRRFPTA
;
A
#
# COMPACT_ATOMS: atom_id res chain seq x y z
N MET A 1 10.45 -10.93 18.38
CA MET A 1 9.65 -11.32 17.20
C MET A 1 9.91 -12.80 16.99
N SER A 2 8.95 -13.67 17.28
CA SER A 2 9.09 -15.09 16.96
C SER A 2 9.12 -15.25 15.44
N PRO A 3 10.03 -16.05 14.86
CA PRO A 3 9.96 -16.40 13.45
C PRO A 3 8.59 -17.02 13.20
N GLN A 4 7.81 -16.43 12.30
CA GLN A 4 6.64 -17.12 11.76
C GLN A 4 7.18 -18.31 10.97
N ASN A 5 7.12 -19.49 11.58
CA ASN A 5 7.36 -20.74 10.88
C ASN A 5 6.29 -20.86 9.78
N PHE A 6 6.64 -20.46 8.56
CA PHE A 6 5.89 -20.83 7.38
C PHE A 6 6.09 -22.33 7.20
N HIS A 7 5.11 -23.11 7.64
CA HIS A 7 5.03 -24.53 7.32
C HIS A 7 4.72 -24.61 5.83
N LEU A 8 5.75 -24.86 5.03
CA LEU A 8 5.59 -25.28 3.64
C LEU A 8 5.28 -26.78 3.71
N ASP A 9 4.00 -27.12 3.91
CA ASP A 9 3.54 -28.50 3.80
C ASP A 9 3.79 -28.95 2.35
N GLY A 10 4.79 -29.82 2.20
CA GLY A 10 5.25 -30.38 0.93
C GLY A 10 4.33 -31.48 0.39
N ASP A 11 3.04 -31.20 0.30
CA ASP A 11 2.14 -32.00 -0.54
C ASP A 11 2.41 -31.60 -2.00
N GLY A 12 2.69 -32.59 -2.85
CA GLY A 12 3.10 -32.39 -4.24
C GLY A 12 2.11 -31.52 -5.06
N PRO A 13 2.52 -31.08 -6.26
CA PRO A 13 1.71 -30.18 -7.10
C PRO A 13 0.43 -30.90 -7.52
N THR A 14 -0.63 -30.73 -6.74
CA THR A 14 -1.97 -31.02 -7.23
C THR A 14 -2.38 -29.83 -8.07
N ASP A 15 -2.77 -30.07 -9.33
CA ASP A 15 -3.22 -29.06 -10.33
C ASP A 15 -4.49 -28.29 -9.93
N ARG A 16 -4.82 -28.25 -8.63
CA ARG A 16 -5.88 -27.41 -8.09
C ARG A 16 -5.33 -26.00 -8.01
N GLU A 17 -5.90 -25.11 -8.83
CA GLU A 17 -5.70 -23.65 -8.70
C GLU A 17 -5.72 -23.28 -7.22
N GLU A 18 -4.57 -22.86 -6.68
CA GLU A 18 -4.48 -22.48 -5.26
C GLU A 18 -5.55 -21.41 -4.99
N PRO A 19 -6.48 -21.66 -4.05
CA PRO A 19 -7.59 -20.76 -3.84
C PRO A 19 -7.04 -19.42 -3.38
N TRP A 20 -7.37 -18.35 -4.12
CA TRP A 20 -6.98 -17.01 -3.73
C TRP A 20 -7.46 -16.75 -2.29
N PRO A 21 -6.58 -16.30 -1.37
CA PRO A 21 -6.93 -16.13 0.02
C PRO A 21 -8.22 -15.33 0.16
N VAL A 22 -9.19 -15.82 0.93
CA VAL A 22 -10.41 -15.05 1.20
C VAL A 22 -10.12 -14.19 2.44
N PRO A 23 -10.27 -12.86 2.37
CA PRO A 23 -10.04 -12.04 3.55
C PRO A 23 -11.04 -12.42 4.63
N GLY A 24 -10.55 -12.76 5.83
CA GLY A 24 -11.41 -13.02 6.98
C GLY A 24 -12.30 -11.82 7.27
N ARG A 25 -13.60 -12.07 7.47
CA ARG A 25 -14.53 -11.04 7.93
C ARG A 25 -14.25 -10.76 9.41
N SER A 26 -13.62 -9.63 9.71
CA SER A 26 -13.52 -9.15 11.10
C SER A 26 -14.78 -8.35 11.45
N PRO A 27 -15.65 -8.83 12.36
CA PRO A 27 -16.82 -8.08 12.83
C PRO A 27 -16.39 -6.85 13.63
N LEU A 28 -15.30 -6.95 14.40
CA LEU A 28 -14.71 -5.83 15.12
C LEU A 28 -14.38 -4.67 14.18
N LEU A 29 -13.78 -4.94 13.02
CA LEU A 29 -13.50 -3.90 12.04
C LEU A 29 -14.78 -3.23 11.51
N ILE A 30 -15.89 -3.98 11.36
CA ILE A 30 -17.18 -3.39 10.96
C ILE A 30 -17.68 -2.45 12.04
N LEU A 31 -17.66 -2.89 13.30
CA LEU A 31 -18.07 -2.08 14.45
C LEU A 31 -17.22 -0.81 14.57
N VAL A 32 -15.90 -0.91 14.39
CA VAL A 32 -14.99 0.24 14.38
C VAL A 32 -15.35 1.21 13.25
N VAL A 33 -15.59 0.72 12.03
CA VAL A 33 -16.00 1.59 10.91
C VAL A 33 -17.33 2.28 11.21
N ILE A 34 -18.34 1.56 11.71
CA ILE A 34 -19.64 2.13 12.08
C ILE A 34 -19.46 3.21 13.15
N PHE A 35 -18.71 2.91 14.21
CA PHE A 35 -18.44 3.84 15.30
C PHE A 35 -17.75 5.12 14.79
N LEU A 36 -16.70 4.98 13.98
CA LEU A 36 -15.98 6.12 13.40
C LEU A 36 -16.87 6.96 12.48
N SER A 37 -17.75 6.31 11.71
CA SER A 37 -18.73 7.02 10.87
C SER A 37 -19.76 7.78 11.70
N VAL A 38 -20.31 7.17 12.76
CA VAL A 38 -21.26 7.85 13.67
C VAL A 38 -20.58 9.02 14.37
N LEU A 39 -19.36 8.82 14.88
CA LEU A 39 -18.58 9.87 15.53
C LEU A 39 -18.33 11.05 14.58
N ALA A 40 -17.99 10.77 13.32
CA ALA A 40 -17.80 11.81 12.30
C ALA A 40 -19.09 12.63 12.07
N VAL A 41 -20.25 11.96 11.99
CA VAL A 41 -21.55 12.62 11.81
C VAL A 41 -21.91 13.48 13.04
N VAL A 42 -21.74 12.93 14.25
CA VAL A 42 -22.00 13.66 15.50
C VAL A 42 -21.14 14.92 15.60
N LEU A 43 -19.83 14.81 15.33
CA LEU A 43 -18.92 15.95 15.32
C LEU A 43 -19.27 16.97 14.23
N GLY A 44 -19.72 16.51 13.06
CA GLY A 44 -20.24 17.39 12.01
C GLY A 44 -21.46 18.19 12.48
N GLY A 45 -22.40 17.53 13.17
CA GLY A 45 -23.55 18.18 13.79
C GLY A 45 -23.16 19.21 14.86
N LEU A 46 -22.23 18.84 15.75
CA LEU A 46 -21.71 19.76 16.78
C LEU A 46 -20.99 20.96 16.17
N ALA A 47 -20.30 20.78 15.03
CA ALA A 47 -19.64 21.88 14.33
C ALA A 47 -20.67 22.92 13.83
N VAL A 48 -21.79 22.46 13.28
CA VAL A 48 -22.89 23.32 12.83
C VAL A 48 -23.56 24.03 14.01
N ALA A 49 -23.82 23.29 15.10
CA ALA A 49 -24.42 23.87 16.31
C ALA A 49 -23.53 24.96 16.93
N ALA A 50 -22.24 24.68 17.10
CA ALA A 50 -21.27 25.64 17.63
C ALA A 50 -21.16 26.91 16.76
N LEU A 51 -21.28 26.75 15.43
CA LEU A 51 -21.28 27.89 14.52
C LEU A 51 -22.55 28.75 14.70
N ALA A 52 -23.71 28.13 14.90
CA ALA A 52 -24.97 28.83 15.17
C ALA A 52 -24.94 29.59 16.52
N GLU A 53 -24.20 29.08 17.50
CA GLU A 53 -23.94 29.75 18.79
C GLU A 53 -22.83 30.82 18.72
N GLY A 54 -22.19 30.99 17.56
CA GLY A 54 -21.12 31.99 17.33
C GLY A 54 -19.71 31.53 17.74
N SER A 55 -19.54 30.30 18.25
CA SER A 55 -18.24 29.76 18.65
C SER A 55 -17.45 29.18 17.48
N ARG A 56 -16.69 30.04 16.79
CA ARG A 56 -15.86 29.64 15.63
C ARG A 56 -14.80 28.59 15.96
N ILE A 57 -14.22 28.64 17.16
CA ILE A 57 -13.16 27.71 17.58
C ILE A 57 -13.75 26.31 17.78
N ALA A 58 -14.84 26.19 18.53
CA ALA A 58 -15.50 24.90 18.75
C ALA A 58 -16.01 24.31 17.42
N ALA A 59 -16.57 25.15 16.54
CA ALA A 59 -16.97 24.74 15.20
C ALA A 59 -15.80 24.16 14.39
N ALA A 60 -14.65 24.84 14.36
CA ALA A 60 -13.47 24.39 13.63
C ALA A 60 -12.91 23.07 14.18
N VAL A 61 -12.82 22.92 15.51
CA VAL A 61 -12.35 21.68 16.16
C VAL A 61 -13.28 20.50 15.85
N CYS A 62 -14.59 20.70 15.97
CA CYS A 62 -15.57 19.67 15.65
C CYS A 62 -15.55 19.29 14.16
N ALA A 63 -15.44 20.27 13.26
CA ALA A 63 -15.33 20.03 11.83
C ALA A 63 -14.05 19.25 11.47
N TRP A 64 -12.92 19.60 12.08
CA TRP A 64 -11.66 18.87 11.89
C TRP A 64 -11.77 17.42 12.37
N GLY A 65 -12.35 17.20 13.54
CA GLY A 65 -12.60 15.86 14.07
C GLY A 65 -13.51 15.05 13.14
N ALA A 66 -14.59 15.66 12.64
CA ALA A 66 -15.49 15.04 11.67
C ALA A 66 -14.75 14.60 10.40
N LEU A 67 -13.90 15.47 9.84
CA LEU A 67 -13.08 15.16 8.67
C LEU A 67 -12.09 14.03 8.96
N LEU A 68 -11.35 14.09 10.07
CA LEU A 68 -10.39 13.04 10.45
C LEU A 68 -11.07 11.67 10.56
N PHE A 69 -12.10 11.56 11.40
CA PHE A 69 -12.77 10.27 11.62
C PHE A 69 -13.52 9.78 10.38
N GLY A 70 -14.09 10.69 9.59
CA GLY A 70 -14.69 10.38 8.29
C GLY A 70 -13.68 9.78 7.31
N HIS A 71 -12.46 10.34 7.23
CA HIS A 71 -11.40 9.82 6.36
C HIS A 71 -10.81 8.50 6.88
N VAL A 72 -10.68 8.31 8.19
CA VAL A 72 -10.26 7.01 8.76
C VAL A 72 -11.29 5.93 8.47
N ALA A 73 -12.59 6.23 8.60
CA ALA A 73 -13.67 5.33 8.20
C ALA A 73 -13.62 5.05 6.69
N GLY A 74 -13.47 6.09 5.86
CA GLY A 74 -13.34 5.99 4.40
C GLY A 74 -12.16 5.13 3.95
N LEU A 75 -10.98 5.33 4.55
CA LEU A 75 -9.78 4.50 4.31
C LEU A 75 -10.03 3.04 4.71
N SER A 76 -10.66 2.80 5.86
CA SER A 76 -10.97 1.45 6.33
C SER A 76 -11.95 0.72 5.41
N VAL A 77 -12.98 1.42 4.94
CA VAL A 77 -13.92 0.93 3.91
C VAL A 77 -13.18 0.67 2.60
N TYR A 78 -12.33 1.59 2.14
CA TYR A 78 -11.53 1.45 0.93
C TYR A 78 -10.66 0.19 0.98
N LEU A 79 -9.88 0.02 2.05
CA LEU A 79 -9.00 -1.14 2.21
C LEU A 79 -9.77 -2.47 2.25
N ARG A 80 -11.00 -2.46 2.77
CA ARG A 80 -11.86 -3.65 2.88
C ARG A 80 -12.61 -3.99 1.60
N TRP A 81 -13.18 -3.00 0.92
CA TRP A 81 -14.08 -3.24 -0.21
C TRP A 81 -13.38 -3.26 -1.55
N ARG A 82 -12.25 -2.55 -1.67
CA ARG A 82 -11.50 -2.52 -2.92
C ARG A 82 -11.11 -3.91 -3.40
N PRO A 83 -10.59 -4.84 -2.57
CA PRO A 83 -10.23 -6.19 -3.03
C PRO A 83 -11.40 -6.99 -3.61
N LEU A 84 -12.65 -6.58 -3.37
CA LEU A 84 -13.87 -7.23 -3.87
C LEU A 84 -14.42 -6.61 -5.16
N ARG A 85 -13.98 -5.41 -5.54
CA ARG A 85 -14.59 -4.61 -6.64
C ARG A 85 -13.61 -4.25 -7.75
N GLN A 86 -12.45 -4.90 -7.82
CA GLN A 86 -11.47 -4.56 -8.84
C GLN A 86 -11.96 -5.04 -10.21
N ARG A 87 -12.27 -4.08 -11.09
CA ARG A 87 -12.31 -4.35 -12.53
C ARG A 87 -10.87 -4.42 -13.02
N ALA A 88 -10.58 -5.37 -13.91
CA ALA A 88 -9.28 -5.49 -14.54
C ALA A 88 -8.97 -4.18 -15.29
N ARG A 89 -8.15 -3.31 -14.69
CA ARG A 89 -7.49 -2.25 -15.44
C ARG A 89 -6.34 -2.89 -16.21
N THR A 90 -6.32 -2.64 -17.50
CA THR A 90 -5.31 -3.18 -18.41
C THR A 90 -3.92 -2.73 -17.96
N PRO A 91 -2.93 -3.64 -17.88
CA PRO A 91 -1.54 -3.24 -17.74
C PRO A 91 -1.10 -2.39 -18.94
N ARG A 92 0.04 -1.73 -18.82
CA ARG A 92 0.62 -0.89 -19.88
C ARG A 92 2.09 -1.19 -20.03
N ILE A 93 2.66 -0.90 -21.20
CA ILE A 93 4.11 -0.86 -21.34
C ILE A 93 4.66 0.41 -20.69
N ASP A 94 5.71 0.27 -19.90
CA ASP A 94 6.39 1.35 -19.19
C ASP A 94 7.90 1.15 -19.27
N GLY A 95 8.67 2.24 -19.25
CA GLY A 95 10.12 2.20 -19.32
C GLY A 95 10.78 1.97 -17.96
N THR A 96 11.90 1.26 -17.97
CA THR A 96 12.84 1.07 -16.86
C THR A 96 14.26 1.41 -17.32
N SER A 97 15.24 1.39 -16.42
CA SER A 97 16.66 1.51 -16.80
C SER A 97 17.14 0.37 -17.69
N ASP A 98 16.46 -0.78 -17.64
CA ASP A 98 16.91 -2.04 -18.23
C ASP A 98 16.07 -2.40 -19.48
N GLY A 99 15.08 -1.57 -19.85
CA GLY A 99 14.25 -1.75 -21.03
C GLY A 99 12.79 -1.34 -20.82
N ALA A 100 11.92 -1.72 -21.75
CA ALA A 100 10.47 -1.60 -21.58
C ALA A 100 9.89 -2.87 -20.95
N GLY A 101 8.77 -2.73 -20.23
CA GLY A 101 8.13 -3.87 -19.59
C GLY A 101 6.65 -3.65 -19.30
N VAL A 102 5.94 -4.74 -19.01
CA VAL A 102 4.54 -4.73 -18.59
C VAL A 102 4.43 -4.20 -17.16
N SER A 103 3.70 -3.12 -16.98
CA SER A 103 3.58 -2.37 -15.72
C SER A 103 2.20 -2.50 -15.07
N PHE A 104 2.22 -2.94 -13.81
CA PHE A 104 1.09 -2.97 -12.89
C PHE A 104 1.25 -1.86 -11.84
N ARG A 105 0.51 -0.76 -12.05
CA ARG A 105 0.58 0.42 -11.18
C ARG A 105 -0.20 0.22 -9.88
N TYR A 106 0.16 0.96 -8.85
CA TYR A 106 -0.63 1.09 -7.64
C TYR A 106 -1.69 2.20 -7.79
N SER A 107 -2.74 2.13 -6.98
CA SER A 107 -3.91 2.99 -7.02
C SER A 107 -3.66 4.32 -6.34
N ALA A 108 -3.80 5.42 -7.08
CA ALA A 108 -3.76 6.78 -6.55
C ALA A 108 -4.73 7.01 -5.38
N TRP A 109 -5.88 6.32 -5.39
CA TRP A 109 -6.87 6.41 -4.31
C TRP A 109 -6.34 5.93 -2.95
N GLY A 110 -5.50 4.88 -2.95
CA GLY A 110 -4.89 4.41 -1.70
C GLY A 110 -4.02 5.49 -1.09
N TYR A 111 -3.22 6.15 -1.93
CA TYR A 111 -2.38 7.27 -1.53
C TYR A 111 -3.19 8.48 -1.09
N TYR A 112 -4.31 8.81 -1.76
CA TYR A 112 -5.20 9.88 -1.34
C TYR A 112 -5.72 9.64 0.09
N TRP A 113 -6.28 8.46 0.35
CA TRP A 113 -6.85 8.13 1.66
C TRP A 113 -5.79 8.10 2.76
N SER A 114 -4.62 7.50 2.53
CA SER A 114 -3.55 7.48 3.53
C SER A 114 -3.00 8.88 3.79
N THR A 115 -2.84 9.69 2.74
CA THR A 115 -2.28 11.04 2.84
C THR A 115 -3.20 11.98 3.59
N THR A 116 -4.49 11.98 3.26
CA THR A 116 -5.47 12.81 3.96
C THR A 116 -5.56 12.46 5.45
N VAL A 117 -5.55 11.18 5.81
CA VAL A 117 -5.52 10.75 7.22
C VAL A 117 -4.26 11.26 7.94
N VAL A 118 -3.08 11.12 7.33
CA VAL A 118 -1.82 11.62 7.92
C VAL A 118 -1.87 13.14 8.10
N LEU A 119 -2.33 13.89 7.09
CA LEU A 119 -2.44 15.35 7.16
C LEU A 119 -3.43 15.79 8.25
N PHE A 120 -4.58 15.13 8.37
CA PHE A 120 -5.54 15.43 9.44
C PHE A 120 -5.00 15.07 10.83
N ALA A 121 -4.25 13.97 10.96
CA ALA A 121 -3.63 13.58 12.22
C ALA A 121 -2.54 14.58 12.64
N VAL A 122 -1.69 15.02 11.71
CA VAL A 122 -0.64 16.01 12.01
C VAL A 122 -1.24 17.38 12.29
N GLY A 123 -2.24 17.82 11.52
CA GLY A 123 -2.87 19.12 11.78
C GLY A 123 -3.68 19.16 13.09
N ALA A 124 -4.10 18.01 13.62
CA ALA A 124 -4.67 17.92 14.97
C ALA A 124 -3.67 18.29 16.09
N LEU A 125 -2.36 18.35 15.79
CA LEU A 125 -1.34 18.83 16.72
C LEU A 125 -1.33 20.37 16.84
N ALA A 126 -1.86 21.11 15.86
CA ALA A 126 -1.86 22.57 15.87
C ALA A 126 -2.50 23.20 17.13
N PRO A 127 -3.70 22.79 17.59
CA PRO A 127 -4.26 23.33 18.83
C PRO A 127 -3.43 22.98 20.08
N ILE A 128 -2.78 21.81 20.12
CA ILE A 128 -1.90 21.40 21.22
C ILE A 128 -0.67 22.29 21.27
N ILE A 129 -0.05 22.54 20.12
CA ILE A 129 1.09 23.46 19.96
C ILE A 129 0.68 24.88 20.38
N ALA A 130 -0.48 25.37 19.91
CA ALA A 130 -0.98 26.70 20.27
C ALA A 130 -1.21 26.86 21.77
N ALA A 131 -1.82 25.85 22.41
CA ALA A 131 -2.04 25.85 23.86
C ALA A 131 -0.73 25.75 24.65
N GLY A 132 0.29 25.05 24.15
CA GLY A 132 1.58 24.98 24.83
C GLY A 132 2.30 26.32 24.91
N PHE A 133 2.13 27.20 23.90
CA PHE A 133 2.73 28.54 23.93
C PHE A 133 2.19 29.46 25.03
N SER A 134 1.00 29.19 25.59
CA SER A 134 0.46 29.92 26.74
C SER A 134 0.90 29.38 28.11
N ASN A 135 1.69 28.30 28.16
CA ASN A 135 2.07 27.61 29.40
C ASN A 135 3.54 27.87 29.83
N GLY A 136 4.06 29.07 29.55
CA GLY A 136 5.42 29.46 29.91
C GLY A 136 6.53 28.75 29.12
N ILE A 137 7.77 28.81 29.62
CA ILE A 137 8.98 28.34 28.91
C ILE A 137 8.90 26.84 28.60
N LEU A 138 8.46 26.01 29.56
CA LEU A 138 8.35 24.57 29.36
C LEU A 138 7.31 24.22 28.28
N GLY A 139 6.16 24.90 28.29
CA GLY A 139 5.14 24.75 27.25
C GLY A 139 5.63 25.15 25.87
N TRP A 140 6.42 26.21 25.78
CA TRP A 140 7.13 26.63 24.56
C TRP A 140 8.05 25.54 24.02
N LEU A 141 8.92 24.98 24.86
CA LEU A 141 9.87 23.94 24.45
C LEU A 141 9.14 22.68 23.93
N ILE A 142 8.08 22.25 24.64
CA ILE A 142 7.26 21.11 24.22
C ILE A 142 6.57 21.40 22.87
N SER A 143 6.02 22.61 22.69
CA SER A 143 5.34 23.01 21.45
C SER A 143 6.28 23.00 20.26
N ILE A 144 7.50 23.53 20.43
CA ILE A 144 8.55 23.50 19.41
C ILE A 144 8.92 22.04 19.08
N ALA A 145 9.10 21.18 20.09
CA ALA A 145 9.44 19.78 19.87
C ALA A 145 8.35 19.03 19.08
N ILE A 146 7.08 19.25 19.41
CA ILE A 146 5.93 18.68 18.68
C ILE A 146 5.88 19.23 17.25
N ALA A 147 6.06 20.53 17.06
CA ALA A 147 6.06 21.16 15.74
C ALA A 147 7.18 20.63 14.83
N LEU A 148 8.40 20.52 15.35
CA LEU A 148 9.54 19.94 14.63
C LEU A 148 9.31 18.47 14.29
N THR A 149 8.71 17.70 15.20
CA THR A 149 8.35 16.31 14.97
C THR A 149 7.29 16.20 13.87
N GLY A 150 6.24 17.03 13.91
CA GLY A 150 5.21 17.09 12.87
C GLY A 150 5.79 17.47 11.50
N LEU A 151 6.68 18.46 11.45
CA LEU A 151 7.37 18.87 10.23
C LEU A 151 8.24 17.74 9.66
N LEU A 152 8.99 17.04 10.52
CA LEU A 152 9.79 15.88 10.12
C LEU A 152 8.91 14.77 9.53
N LEU A 153 7.76 14.47 10.15
CA LEU A 153 6.83 13.46 9.64
C LEU A 153 6.24 13.86 8.28
N ILE A 154 5.85 15.13 8.11
CA ILE A 154 5.38 15.66 6.81
C ILE A 154 6.49 15.55 5.76
N ALA A 155 7.71 15.94 6.09
CA ALA A 155 8.84 15.88 5.16
C ALA A 155 9.17 14.44 4.74
N LEU A 156 9.24 13.50 5.68
CA LEU A 156 9.47 12.08 5.42
C LEU A 156 8.34 11.49 4.55
N TYR A 157 7.09 11.79 4.89
CA TYR A 157 5.94 11.30 4.13
C TYR A 157 5.88 11.93 2.73
N GLY A 158 6.20 13.21 2.59
CA GLY A 158 6.31 13.90 1.31
C GLY A 158 7.39 13.27 0.41
N LEU A 159 8.54 12.91 0.97
CA LEU A 159 9.60 12.18 0.25
C LEU A 159 9.11 10.82 -0.27
N MET A 160 8.32 10.09 0.54
CA MET A 160 7.69 8.84 0.12
C MET A 160 6.66 9.06 -0.99
N LEU A 161 5.81 10.09 -0.88
CA LEU A 161 4.80 10.41 -1.88
C LEU A 161 5.36 10.91 -3.21
N ALA A 162 6.54 11.53 -3.23
CA ALA A 162 7.21 11.93 -4.47
C ALA A 162 7.50 10.73 -5.40
N ARG A 163 7.44 9.50 -4.87
CA ARG A 163 7.60 8.24 -5.62
C ARG A 163 6.28 7.54 -5.93
N ALA A 164 5.17 8.04 -5.39
CA ALA A 164 3.85 7.50 -5.64
C ALA A 164 3.36 7.86 -7.07
N PRO A 165 2.52 7.02 -7.68
CA PRO A 165 2.17 5.68 -7.23
C PRO A 165 3.33 4.69 -7.46
N GLY A 166 3.42 3.69 -6.58
CA GLY A 166 4.26 2.51 -6.79
C GLY A 166 3.84 1.72 -8.03
N LYS A 167 4.69 0.79 -8.45
CA LYS A 167 4.43 -0.10 -9.60
C LYS A 167 5.28 -1.36 -9.54
N LEU A 168 4.77 -2.45 -10.09
CA LEU A 168 5.52 -3.64 -10.46
C LEU A 168 5.68 -3.64 -11.98
N ILE A 169 6.89 -3.83 -12.49
CA ILE A 169 7.18 -3.91 -13.92
C ILE A 169 7.87 -5.24 -14.21
N LEU A 170 7.36 -5.96 -15.20
CA LEU A 170 7.92 -7.20 -15.71
C LEU A 170 8.65 -6.89 -17.00
N THR A 171 9.97 -7.08 -17.02
CA THR A 171 10.81 -6.93 -18.21
C THR A 171 11.31 -8.31 -18.65
N PRO A 172 11.86 -8.46 -19.87
CA PRO A 172 12.50 -9.72 -20.26
C PRO A 172 13.61 -10.18 -19.31
N GLN A 173 14.28 -9.24 -18.64
CA GLN A 173 15.41 -9.49 -17.75
C GLN A 173 14.99 -9.83 -16.31
N GLY A 174 13.88 -9.26 -15.82
CA GLY A 174 13.44 -9.52 -14.46
C GLY A 174 12.23 -8.71 -14.01
N LEU A 175 12.11 -8.57 -12.69
CA LEU A 175 11.07 -7.82 -12.01
C LEU A 175 11.65 -6.54 -11.42
N HIS A 176 11.03 -5.41 -11.75
CA HIS A 176 11.26 -4.15 -11.06
C HIS A 176 10.07 -3.83 -10.17
N HIS A 177 10.31 -3.70 -8.87
CA HIS A 177 9.31 -3.30 -7.90
C HIS A 177 9.66 -1.94 -7.33
N ARG A 178 8.75 -0.98 -7.48
CA ARG A 178 8.85 0.34 -6.85
C ARG A 178 7.80 0.46 -5.76
N GLY A 179 8.26 0.36 -4.52
CA GLY A 179 7.49 0.66 -3.32
C GLY A 179 7.50 2.15 -2.97
N LEU A 180 6.96 2.48 -1.80
CA LEU A 180 7.01 3.85 -1.25
C LEU A 180 8.39 4.22 -0.70
N THR A 181 9.07 3.25 -0.09
CA THR A 181 10.33 3.47 0.64
C THR A 181 11.54 2.82 -0.02
N PHE A 182 11.34 2.06 -1.08
CA PHE A 182 12.40 1.32 -1.76
C PHE A 182 12.09 1.10 -3.25
N GLU A 183 13.14 0.88 -4.01
CA GLU A 183 13.13 0.33 -5.37
C GLU A 183 13.90 -0.98 -5.33
N GLN A 184 13.38 -2.01 -6.01
CA GLN A 184 13.95 -3.34 -6.04
C GLN A 184 13.98 -3.86 -7.47
N TYR A 185 15.06 -4.54 -7.81
CA TYR A 185 15.19 -5.34 -9.02
C TYR A 185 15.54 -6.76 -8.64
N ALA A 186 14.89 -7.74 -9.27
CA ALA A 186 15.22 -9.15 -9.16
C ALA A 186 15.24 -9.78 -10.57
N PRO A 187 16.35 -10.39 -11.00
CA PRO A 187 16.38 -11.12 -12.26
C PRO A 187 15.46 -12.34 -12.18
N TRP A 188 14.97 -12.82 -13.32
CA TRP A 188 14.12 -14.01 -13.34
C TRP A 188 14.81 -15.27 -12.78
N SER A 189 16.13 -15.35 -12.87
CA SER A 189 16.95 -16.42 -12.28
C SER A 189 16.84 -16.51 -10.76
N ALA A 190 16.57 -15.39 -10.08
CA ALA A 190 16.41 -15.34 -8.63
C ALA A 190 14.97 -15.66 -8.18
N VAL A 191 14.02 -15.84 -9.10
CA VAL A 191 12.60 -16.06 -8.76
C VAL A 191 12.36 -17.54 -8.48
N LEU A 192 12.24 -17.88 -7.20
CA LEU A 192 12.02 -19.26 -6.75
C LEU A 192 10.56 -19.68 -6.90
N LEU A 193 9.64 -18.84 -6.41
CA LEU A 193 8.22 -19.16 -6.35
C LEU A 193 7.38 -17.89 -6.42
N VAL A 194 6.28 -17.94 -7.17
CA VAL A 194 5.22 -16.94 -7.14
C VAL A 194 4.00 -17.56 -6.48
N ALA A 195 3.62 -17.05 -5.31
CA ALA A 195 2.52 -17.61 -4.51
C ALA A 195 1.52 -16.52 -4.08
N PRO A 196 0.23 -16.87 -3.95
CA PRO A 196 -0.71 -16.03 -3.23
C PRO A 196 -0.40 -16.09 -1.72
N ALA A 197 -0.36 -14.94 -1.06
CA ALA A 197 -0.01 -14.86 0.35
C ALA A 197 -0.94 -13.91 1.13
N THR A 198 -0.90 -14.02 2.45
CA THR A 198 -1.52 -13.03 3.35
C THR A 198 -0.45 -12.34 4.18
N VAL A 199 -0.19 -11.07 3.89
CA VAL A 199 0.80 -10.24 4.59
C VAL A 199 0.08 -9.14 5.36
N ASN A 200 0.27 -9.12 6.68
CA ASN A 200 -0.41 -8.15 7.58
C ASN A 200 -1.94 -8.15 7.41
N ARG A 201 -2.56 -9.34 7.30
CA ARG A 201 -4.01 -9.53 7.06
C ARG A 201 -4.52 -8.98 5.71
N ALA A 202 -3.62 -8.53 4.84
CA ALA A 202 -3.95 -8.17 3.46
C ALA A 202 -3.51 -9.29 2.53
N ARG A 203 -4.35 -9.59 1.55
CA ARG A 203 -3.98 -10.47 0.44
C ARG A 203 -2.89 -9.81 -0.38
N SER A 204 -1.97 -10.63 -0.86
CA SER A 204 -0.80 -10.19 -1.62
C SER A 204 -0.40 -11.24 -2.64
N VAL A 205 0.21 -10.79 -3.73
CA VAL A 205 1.12 -11.61 -4.53
C VAL A 205 2.48 -11.57 -3.85
N MET A 206 3.05 -12.73 -3.53
CA MET A 206 4.39 -12.85 -2.99
C MET A 206 5.27 -13.55 -4.01
N VAL A 207 6.41 -12.93 -4.32
CA VAL A 207 7.44 -13.49 -5.17
C VAL A 207 8.63 -13.78 -4.26
N HIS A 208 8.84 -15.07 -3.99
CA HIS A 208 9.96 -15.54 -3.20
C HIS A 208 11.23 -15.50 -4.04
N LEU A 209 12.26 -14.88 -3.46
CA LEU A 209 13.51 -14.63 -4.15
C LEU A 209 14.66 -15.38 -3.47
N GLU A 210 15.52 -15.98 -4.27
CA GLU A 210 16.80 -16.47 -3.80
C GLU A 210 17.71 -15.26 -3.49
N PRO A 211 18.28 -15.16 -2.29
CA PRO A 211 19.23 -14.09 -1.98
C PRO A 211 20.46 -14.21 -2.89
N SER A 212 20.63 -13.27 -3.82
CA SER A 212 21.80 -13.24 -4.72
C SER A 212 22.32 -11.82 -4.89
N ALA A 213 23.57 -11.69 -5.34
CA ALA A 213 24.19 -10.38 -5.62
C ALA A 213 23.50 -9.62 -6.78
N GLU A 214 22.72 -10.33 -7.61
CA GLU A 214 21.97 -9.74 -8.72
C GLU A 214 20.65 -9.09 -8.27
N VAL A 215 20.14 -9.46 -7.08
CA VAL A 215 18.99 -8.81 -6.47
C VAL A 215 19.43 -7.47 -5.90
N ARG A 216 18.96 -6.37 -6.51
CA ARG A 216 19.34 -5.01 -6.15
C ARG A 216 18.21 -4.36 -5.37
N VAL A 217 18.48 -3.88 -4.16
CA VAL A 217 17.53 -3.10 -3.35
C VAL A 217 18.11 -1.72 -3.06
N ARG A 218 17.39 -0.68 -3.45
CA ARG A 218 17.71 0.71 -3.15
C ARG A 218 16.68 1.29 -2.18
N ASN A 219 17.10 1.53 -0.95
CA ASN A 219 16.26 2.20 0.04
C ASN A 219 16.26 3.72 -0.21
N VAL A 220 15.08 4.33 -0.21
CA VAL A 220 14.88 5.78 -0.37
C VAL A 220 14.87 6.48 0.99
N VAL A 221 14.36 5.80 2.02
CA VAL A 221 14.41 6.25 3.41
C VAL A 221 15.30 5.32 4.24
N PRO A 222 15.94 5.80 5.32
CA PRO A 222 16.73 4.95 6.20
C PRO A 222 15.91 3.76 6.71
N ALA A 223 16.52 2.57 6.81
CA ALA A 223 15.84 1.33 7.18
C ALA A 223 15.04 1.41 8.50
N ARG A 224 15.49 2.22 9.47
CA ARG A 224 14.76 2.50 10.73
C ARG A 224 13.40 3.19 10.55
N PHE A 225 13.20 3.86 9.42
CA PHE A 225 11.95 4.49 9.00
C PHE A 225 11.24 3.68 7.90
N GLY A 226 11.74 2.47 7.63
CA GLY A 226 11.15 1.54 6.70
C GLY A 226 9.75 1.12 7.11
N VAL A 227 8.89 0.90 6.13
CA VAL A 227 7.63 0.19 6.34
C VAL A 227 7.92 -1.28 6.65
N ARG A 228 6.97 -1.97 7.31
CA ARG A 228 7.06 -3.41 7.63
C ARG A 228 7.33 -4.29 6.40
N GLU A 229 7.07 -3.80 5.20
CA GLU A 229 7.38 -4.49 3.94
C GLU A 229 8.90 -4.67 3.74
N GLN A 230 9.75 -3.80 4.30
CA GLN A 230 11.20 -3.99 4.27
C GLN A 230 11.68 -5.21 5.08
N ALA A 231 10.89 -5.64 6.08
CA ALA A 231 11.21 -6.84 6.85
C ALA A 231 10.98 -8.15 6.05
N LEU A 232 10.36 -8.05 4.88
CA LEU A 232 10.11 -9.18 3.98
C LEU A 232 11.16 -9.25 2.86
N LEU A 233 12.10 -8.30 2.80
CA LEU A 233 13.19 -8.37 1.84
C LEU A 233 14.05 -9.64 2.10
N PRO A 234 14.50 -10.33 1.04
CA PRO A 234 14.49 -9.89 -0.34
C PRO A 234 13.18 -10.17 -1.11
N ASP A 235 12.13 -10.75 -0.54
CA ASP A 235 10.93 -11.11 -1.30
C ASP A 235 10.15 -9.88 -1.80
N ILE A 236 9.58 -9.96 -3.01
CA ILE A 236 8.70 -8.91 -3.54
C ILE A 236 7.27 -9.19 -3.08
N VAL A 237 6.67 -8.21 -2.40
CA VAL A 237 5.30 -8.30 -1.90
C VAL A 237 4.43 -7.23 -2.53
N VAL A 238 3.39 -7.67 -3.24
CA VAL A 238 2.47 -6.81 -3.96
C VAL A 238 1.08 -6.96 -3.38
N ARG A 239 0.66 -5.96 -2.59
CA ARG A 239 -0.56 -6.02 -1.76
C ARG A 239 -1.80 -5.58 -2.54
N ASP A 240 -2.87 -6.36 -2.45
CA ASP A 240 -4.15 -6.11 -3.13
C ASP A 240 -4.74 -4.71 -2.91
N PRO A 241 -4.77 -4.14 -1.69
CA PRO A 241 -5.43 -2.85 -1.46
C PRO A 241 -4.74 -1.70 -2.17
N TRP A 242 -3.48 -1.88 -2.59
CA TRP A 242 -2.70 -0.89 -3.31
C TRP A 242 -2.68 -1.13 -4.81
N LEU A 243 -2.81 -2.36 -5.29
CA LEU A 243 -2.74 -2.72 -6.71
C LEU A 243 -3.86 -2.16 -7.59
N LEU A 244 -3.57 -1.34 -8.59
CA LEU A 244 -4.61 -0.78 -9.48
C LEU A 244 -5.31 -1.84 -10.35
N ALA A 245 -4.57 -2.88 -10.75
CA ALA A 245 -5.06 -4.02 -11.52
C ALA A 245 -5.55 -5.14 -10.59
N ASP A 246 -6.35 -6.06 -11.14
CA ASP A 246 -6.79 -7.27 -10.44
C ASP A 246 -5.57 -8.08 -9.95
N PRO A 247 -5.43 -8.35 -8.64
CA PRO A 247 -4.27 -9.05 -8.10
C PRO A 247 -4.15 -10.49 -8.60
N MET A 248 -5.26 -11.14 -8.96
CA MET A 248 -5.23 -12.46 -9.59
C MET A 248 -4.60 -12.37 -10.99
N LEU A 249 -4.88 -11.30 -11.73
CA LEU A 249 -4.26 -11.06 -13.03
C LEU A 249 -2.75 -10.84 -12.87
N VAL A 250 -2.32 -10.07 -11.86
CA VAL A 250 -0.89 -9.87 -11.55
C VAL A 250 -0.25 -11.20 -11.21
N TYR A 251 -0.83 -11.97 -10.28
CA TYR A 251 -0.33 -13.29 -9.89
C TYR A 251 -0.15 -14.21 -11.09
N ARG A 252 -1.20 -14.43 -11.89
CA ARG A 252 -1.16 -15.30 -13.07
C ARG A 252 -0.14 -14.83 -14.11
N THR A 253 -0.02 -13.52 -14.29
CA THR A 253 0.98 -12.97 -15.23
C THR A 253 2.40 -13.25 -14.75
N VAL A 254 2.72 -12.93 -13.50
CA VAL A 254 4.06 -13.14 -12.93
C VAL A 254 4.41 -14.64 -12.95
N ARG A 255 3.48 -15.49 -12.50
CA ARG A 255 3.64 -16.95 -12.50
C ARG A 255 3.85 -17.52 -13.91
N HIS A 256 3.07 -17.07 -14.90
CA HIS A 256 3.24 -17.49 -16.29
C HIS A 256 4.67 -17.23 -16.81
N TYR A 257 5.20 -16.02 -16.63
CA TYR A 257 6.55 -15.70 -17.10
C TYR A 257 7.66 -16.29 -16.21
N GLN A 258 7.37 -16.66 -14.97
CA GLN A 258 8.25 -17.50 -14.18
C GLN A 258 8.38 -18.89 -14.84
N GLU A 259 7.26 -19.53 -15.13
CA GLU A 259 7.17 -20.91 -15.64
C GLU A 259 7.55 -21.05 -17.12
N HIS A 260 7.41 -19.98 -17.92
CA HIS A 260 7.66 -19.98 -19.37
C HIS A 260 8.73 -18.95 -19.79
N PRO A 261 10.02 -19.24 -19.59
CA PRO A 261 11.12 -18.33 -19.92
C PRO A 261 11.13 -17.86 -21.38
N GLU A 262 10.73 -18.72 -22.31
CA GLU A 262 10.67 -18.46 -23.75
C GLU A 262 9.69 -17.33 -24.11
N HIS A 263 8.69 -17.08 -23.27
CA HIS A 263 7.74 -15.99 -23.47
C HIS A 263 8.26 -14.65 -22.93
N ARG A 264 9.35 -14.58 -22.16
CA ARG A 264 9.78 -13.31 -21.55
C ARG A 264 10.13 -12.23 -22.57
N GLY A 265 10.50 -12.60 -23.80
CA GLY A 265 10.81 -11.66 -24.88
C GLY A 265 9.65 -10.74 -25.28
N GLU A 266 8.39 -11.17 -25.15
CA GLU A 266 7.22 -10.34 -25.47
C GLU A 266 6.89 -9.29 -24.41
N LEU A 267 7.48 -9.35 -23.20
CA LEU A 267 7.22 -8.41 -22.09
C LEU A 267 7.52 -6.94 -22.45
N SER A 268 8.34 -6.71 -23.46
CA SER A 268 8.68 -5.36 -23.95
C SER A 268 7.64 -4.75 -24.89
N GLY A 269 6.56 -5.46 -25.25
CA GLY A 269 5.65 -5.03 -26.31
C GLY A 269 4.20 -5.47 -26.16
N GLU A 270 3.41 -5.14 -27.19
CA GLU A 270 1.95 -5.35 -27.21
C GLU A 270 1.53 -6.83 -27.14
N ALA A 271 2.37 -7.75 -27.59
CA ALA A 271 2.09 -9.18 -27.54
C ALA A 271 1.84 -9.67 -26.09
N ALA A 272 2.61 -9.17 -25.11
CA ALA A 272 2.36 -9.48 -23.71
C ALA A 272 1.04 -8.87 -23.21
N LEU A 273 0.71 -7.65 -23.61
CA LEU A 273 -0.56 -7.02 -23.25
C LEU A 273 -1.76 -7.77 -23.83
N GLU A 274 -1.66 -8.23 -25.08
CA GLU A 274 -2.68 -9.03 -25.74
C GLU A 274 -2.90 -10.36 -25.00
N ARG A 275 -1.82 -11.07 -24.66
CA ARG A 275 -1.89 -12.33 -23.89
C ARG A 275 -2.59 -12.13 -22.55
N ILE A 276 -2.22 -11.09 -21.82
CA ILE A 276 -2.80 -10.77 -20.51
C ILE A 276 -4.28 -10.39 -20.65
N ALA A 277 -4.63 -9.59 -21.66
CA ALA A 277 -6.02 -9.21 -21.94
C ALA A 277 -6.90 -10.42 -22.26
N GLN A 278 -6.38 -11.37 -23.03
CA GLN A 278 -7.07 -12.61 -23.38
C GLN A 278 -7.03 -13.66 -22.28
N ARG A 279 -6.31 -13.40 -21.17
CA ARG A 279 -6.09 -14.34 -20.05
C ARG A 279 -5.56 -15.70 -20.52
N ARG A 280 -4.74 -15.72 -21.57
CA ARG A 280 -4.11 -16.93 -22.10
C ARG A 280 -2.91 -17.33 -21.24
N PHE A 281 -3.22 -17.74 -20.02
CA PHE A 281 -2.29 -18.42 -19.12
C PHE A 281 -2.61 -19.91 -19.26
N PRO A 282 -1.66 -20.76 -19.70
CA PRO A 282 -1.85 -22.20 -19.62
C PRO A 282 -2.26 -22.55 -18.20
N THR A 283 -3.37 -23.25 -18.04
CA THR A 283 -3.61 -23.97 -16.80
C THR A 283 -2.55 -25.05 -16.74
N ALA A 284 -1.66 -24.98 -15.76
CA ALA A 284 -0.75 -26.07 -15.42
C ALA A 284 -1.55 -27.36 -15.21
#